data_AF-A0A3D5UUF5-F1
#
_entry.id   AF-A0A3D5UUF5-F1
#
_cell.length_a   1.000
_cell.length_b   1.000
_cell.length_c   1.000
_cell.angle_alpha   90.00
_cell.angle_beta   90.00
_cell.angle_gamma   90.00
#
_symmetry.space_group_name_H-M   'P 1'
#
loop_
_entity.id
_entity.type
_entity.pdbx_description
1 polymer ?
#
loop_
_entity_poly.entity_id
_entity_poly.type
_entity_poly.pdbx_seq_one_letter_code
_entity_poly.pdbx_strand_id
1 'polypeptide(L)'
;RVNLSDIAAKGATPKGYLLVTAWTDDTCFDWIKRFAAGLAEDQERYGISLWGGDTVRTSGPLTLSLTAIGELPQGTMLLRGGAHPGDDIYVS
;
A
#
# COMPACT_ATOMS: atom_id res chain seq x y z
N ARG A 1 -3.05 3.11 2.21
CA ARG A 1 -4.17 2.18 2.49
C ARG A 1 -4.70 1.41 1.26
N VAL A 2 -4.77 1.98 0.04
CA VAL A 2 -5.29 1.26 -1.14
C VAL A 2 -4.56 -0.06 -1.40
N ASN A 3 -3.22 -0.07 -1.41
CA ASN A 3 -2.45 -1.31 -1.60
C ASN A 3 -2.72 -2.38 -0.53
N LEU A 4 -3.07 -1.98 0.70
CA LEU A 4 -3.45 -2.93 1.77
C LEU A 4 -4.82 -3.54 1.49
N SER A 5 -5.76 -2.73 1.00
CA SER A 5 -7.08 -3.21 0.57
C SER A 5 -6.95 -4.19 -0.60
N ASP A 6 -6.04 -3.92 -1.55
CA ASP A 6 -5.80 -4.84 -2.67
C ASP A 6 -5.27 -6.19 -2.21
N ILE A 7 -4.35 -6.21 -1.24
CA ILE A 7 -3.85 -7.44 -0.61
C ILE A 7 -4.99 -8.16 0.12
N ALA A 8 -5.74 -7.45 0.96
CA ALA A 8 -6.84 -8.03 1.71
C ALA A 8 -7.94 -8.62 0.80
N ALA A 9 -8.24 -7.96 -0.33
CA ALA A 9 -9.19 -8.44 -1.33
C ALA A 9 -8.74 -9.75 -2.01
N LYS A 10 -7.47 -10.14 -1.88
CA LYS A 10 -6.94 -11.45 -2.32
C LYS A 10 -7.00 -12.52 -1.24
N GLY A 11 -7.48 -12.20 -0.04
CA GLY A 11 -7.43 -13.07 1.14
C GLY A 11 -6.03 -13.13 1.76
N ALA A 12 -5.12 -12.23 1.36
CA ALA A 12 -3.75 -12.21 1.86
C ALA A 12 -3.61 -11.35 3.11
N THR A 13 -2.65 -11.73 3.97
CA THR A 13 -2.23 -10.91 5.11
C THR A 13 -1.09 -9.98 4.66
N PRO A 14 -1.25 -8.65 4.77
CA PRO A 14 -0.15 -7.70 4.52
C PRO A 14 1.03 -7.94 5.45
N LYS A 15 2.26 -7.72 4.97
CA LYS A 15 3.49 -7.92 5.76
C LYS A 15 4.40 -6.70 5.80
N GLY A 16 4.53 -6.02 4.68
CA GLY A 16 5.39 -4.86 4.59
C GLY A 16 5.33 -4.22 3.23
N TYR A 17 6.10 -3.16 3.06
CA TYR A 17 6.10 -2.41 1.82
C TYR A 17 7.45 -1.75 1.53
N LEU A 18 7.66 -1.45 0.26
CA LEU A 18 8.74 -0.61 -0.23
C LEU A 18 8.17 0.75 -0.66
N LEU A 19 8.90 1.82 -0.38
CA LEU A 19 8.47 3.19 -0.67
C LEU A 19 9.52 3.95 -1.48
N VAL A 20 9.16 4.40 -2.67
CA VAL A 20 9.96 5.33 -3.46
C VAL A 20 9.33 6.72 -3.35
N THR A 21 10.15 7.71 -3.01
CA THR A 21 9.73 9.10 -2.91
C THR A 21 10.57 9.97 -3.83
N ALA A 22 9.91 10.78 -4.65
CA ALA A 22 10.55 11.80 -5.48
C ALA A 22 10.00 13.17 -5.05
N TRP A 23 10.81 13.88 -4.27
CA TRP A 23 10.44 15.16 -3.66
C TRP A 23 10.75 16.33 -4.58
N THR A 24 9.89 17.34 -4.57
CA THR A 24 10.15 18.63 -5.24
C THR A 24 10.73 19.62 -4.23
N ASP A 25 11.44 20.64 -4.71
CA ASP A 25 12.02 21.68 -3.84
C ASP A 25 10.96 22.45 -3.03
N ASP A 26 9.72 22.53 -3.56
CA ASP A 26 8.59 23.20 -2.90
C ASP A 26 7.89 22.31 -1.86
N THR A 27 8.33 21.05 -1.68
CA THR A 27 7.69 20.14 -0.72
C THR A 27 8.04 20.56 0.72
N CYS A 28 7.04 21.09 1.43
CA CYS A 28 7.19 21.51 2.82
C CYS A 28 7.61 20.34 3.73
N PHE A 29 8.64 20.55 4.55
CA PHE A 29 9.13 19.53 5.48
C PHE A 29 8.09 19.07 6.52
N ASP A 30 7.21 19.97 6.96
CA ASP A 30 6.13 19.60 7.89
C ASP A 30 5.08 18.71 7.23
N TRP A 31 4.88 18.84 5.92
CA TRP A 31 4.07 17.90 5.17
C TRP A 31 4.71 16.50 5.16
N ILE A 32 6.02 16.41 4.93
CA ILE A 32 6.77 15.14 4.94
C ILE A 32 6.66 14.46 6.32
N LYS A 33 6.83 15.23 7.40
CA LYS A 33 6.67 14.71 8.77
C LYS A 33 5.28 14.13 9.00
N ARG A 34 4.23 14.86 8.59
CA ARG A 34 2.83 14.41 8.74
C ARG A 34 2.55 13.17 7.88
N PHE A 35 3.10 13.11 6.68
CA PHE A 35 3.01 11.93 5.81
C PHE A 35 3.67 10.71 6.47
N ALA A 36 4.89 10.86 6.99
CA ALA A 36 5.59 9.78 7.69
C ALA A 36 4.87 9.34 8.97
N ALA A 37 4.30 10.28 9.73
CA ALA A 37 3.48 9.96 10.92
C ALA A 37 2.25 9.14 10.54
N GLY A 38 1.53 9.52 9.47
CA GLY A 38 0.39 8.74 8.97
C GLY A 38 0.78 7.33 8.51
N LEU A 39 1.97 7.17 7.90
CA LEU A 39 2.50 5.85 7.58
C LEU A 39 2.86 5.04 8.84
N ALA A 40 3.35 5.67 9.90
CA ALA A 40 3.65 4.99 11.16
C ALA A 40 2.36 4.50 11.85
N GLU A 41 1.30 5.30 11.85
CA GLU A 41 -0.02 4.91 12.34
C GLU A 41 -0.58 3.70 11.56
N ASP A 42 -0.44 3.71 10.23
CA ASP A 42 -0.86 2.58 9.40
C ASP A 42 0.00 1.33 9.65
N GLN A 43 1.31 1.49 9.86
CA GLN A 43 2.20 0.40 10.22
C GLN A 43 1.76 -0.29 11.52
N GLU A 44 1.50 0.48 12.56
CA GLU A 44 1.01 -0.04 13.85
C GLU A 44 -0.36 -0.70 13.69
N ARG A 45 -1.31 -0.01 13.03
CA ARG A 45 -2.69 -0.49 12.89
C ARG A 45 -2.80 -1.79 12.11
N TYR A 46 -2.02 -1.95 11.05
CA TYR A 46 -2.14 -3.10 10.13
C TYR A 46 -1.05 -4.14 10.31
N GLY A 47 -0.14 -3.96 11.27
CA GLY A 47 0.95 -4.90 11.55
C GLY A 47 1.94 -5.04 10.39
N ILE A 48 2.18 -3.96 9.66
CA ILE A 48 3.12 -3.90 8.53
C ILE A 48 4.32 -3.01 8.89
N SER A 49 5.41 -3.14 8.14
CA SER A 49 6.57 -2.24 8.28
C SER A 49 7.15 -1.81 6.93
N LEU A 50 7.83 -0.67 6.93
CA LEU A 50 8.65 -0.24 5.80
C LEU A 50 9.90 -1.11 5.71
N TRP A 51 10.05 -1.86 4.61
CA TRP A 51 11.19 -2.74 4.38
C TRP A 51 12.34 -2.08 3.61
N GLY A 52 12.09 -0.90 3.05
CA GLY A 52 13.09 -0.13 2.34
C GLY A 52 12.49 0.69 1.21
N GLY A 53 13.35 1.16 0.33
CA GLY A 53 12.96 1.97 -0.81
C GLY A 53 14.00 3.04 -1.12
N ASP A 54 13.58 4.07 -1.83
CA ASP A 54 14.48 5.10 -2.33
C ASP A 54 13.90 6.50 -2.12
N THR A 55 14.79 7.47 -1.94
CA THR A 55 14.42 8.87 -1.72
C THR A 55 15.27 9.74 -2.62
N VAL A 56 14.61 10.39 -3.58
CA VAL A 56 15.25 11.23 -4.58
C VAL A 56 14.62 12.61 -4.63
N ARG A 57 15.32 13.54 -5.24
CA ARG A 57 14.78 14.84 -5.64
C ARG A 57 14.37 14.79 -7.12
N THR A 58 13.31 15.49 -7.49
CA THR A 58 12.84 15.64 -8.87
C THR A 58 12.51 17.09 -9.19
N SER A 59 12.74 17.49 -10.45
CA SER A 59 12.23 18.74 -11.02
C SER A 59 10.80 18.60 -11.58
N GLY A 60 10.28 17.37 -11.62
CA GLY A 60 8.89 17.06 -11.98
C GLY A 60 7.94 17.17 -10.78
N PRO A 61 6.72 16.62 -10.88
CA PRO A 61 5.78 16.63 -9.76
C PRO A 61 6.21 15.71 -8.61
N LEU A 62 5.72 16.00 -7.40
CA LEU A 62 5.83 15.10 -6.26
C LEU A 62 5.28 13.72 -6.65
N THR A 63 6.12 12.70 -6.52
CA THR A 63 5.75 11.32 -6.84
C THR A 63 6.02 10.42 -5.65
N LEU A 64 5.00 9.67 -5.25
CA LEU A 64 5.09 8.65 -4.21
C LEU A 64 4.66 7.31 -4.83
N SER A 65 5.53 6.32 -4.77
CA SER A 65 5.24 4.97 -5.25
C SER A 65 5.45 3.95 -4.14
N LEU A 66 4.48 3.07 -3.94
CA LEU A 66 4.49 2.08 -2.89
C LEU A 66 4.20 0.69 -3.45
N THR A 67 5.08 -0.25 -3.14
CA THR A 67 4.88 -1.68 -3.43
C THR A 67 4.60 -2.40 -2.13
N ALA A 68 3.38 -2.88 -1.94
CA ALA A 68 3.00 -3.66 -0.76
C ALA A 68 3.16 -5.17 -1.03
N ILE A 69 3.63 -5.89 -0.02
CA ILE A 69 3.83 -7.33 -0.05
C ILE A 69 2.94 -7.96 1.02
N GLY A 70 2.24 -9.03 0.64
CA GLY A 70 1.44 -9.85 1.53
C GLY A 70 1.63 -11.32 1.22
N GLU A 71 1.20 -12.17 2.14
CA GLU A 71 1.30 -13.62 2.02
C GLU A 71 -0.05 -14.30 2.23
N LEU A 72 -0.16 -15.51 1.70
CA LEU A 72 -1.27 -16.42 1.94
C LEU A 72 -0.80 -17.87 1.66
N PRO A 73 -1.50 -18.90 2.18
CA PRO A 73 -1.22 -20.28 1.81
C PRO A 73 -1.35 -20.52 0.30
N GLN A 74 -0.46 -21.31 -0.26
CA GLN A 74 -0.47 -21.64 -1.69
C GLN A 74 -1.83 -22.22 -2.12
N GLY A 75 -2.35 -21.75 -3.25
CA GLY A 75 -3.63 -22.22 -3.81
C GLY A 75 -4.89 -21.64 -3.16
N THR A 76 -4.76 -20.75 -2.17
CA THR A 76 -5.93 -20.15 -1.48
C THR A 76 -6.27 -18.73 -1.92
N MET A 77 -5.61 -18.23 -2.98
CA MET A 77 -5.81 -16.85 -3.45
C MET A 77 -7.23 -16.66 -4.01
N LEU A 78 -7.90 -15.59 -3.57
CA LEU A 78 -9.15 -15.16 -4.19
C LEU A 78 -8.90 -14.54 -5.57
N LEU A 79 -9.52 -15.13 -6.59
CA LEU A 79 -9.43 -14.67 -7.97
C LEU A 79 -10.63 -13.77 -8.32
N ARG A 80 -10.41 -12.81 -9.23
CA ARG A 80 -11.50 -11.95 -9.74
C ARG A 80 -12.44 -12.69 -10.70
N GLY A 81 -12.01 -13.82 -11.26
CA GLY A 81 -12.73 -14.56 -12.30
C GLY A 81 -13.56 -15.74 -11.80
N GLY A 82 -13.84 -15.83 -10.49
CA GLY A 82 -14.54 -16.98 -9.90
C GLY A 82 -16.06 -16.83 -9.77
N ALA A 83 -16.64 -15.71 -10.20
CA ALA A 83 -18.07 -15.45 -10.06
C ALA A 83 -18.88 -16.17 -11.14
N HIS A 84 -20.07 -16.66 -10.77
CA HIS A 84 -21.01 -17.39 -11.64
C HIS A 84 -22.39 -16.72 -11.63
N PRO A 85 -23.21 -16.94 -12.67
CA PRO A 85 -24.61 -16.53 -12.62
C PRO A 85 -25.33 -17.12 -11.41
N GLY A 86 -25.98 -16.26 -10.62
CA GLY A 86 -26.62 -16.63 -9.35
C GLY A 86 -25.84 -16.22 -8.10
N ASP A 87 -24.59 -15.78 -8.24
CA ASP A 87 -23.82 -15.21 -7.11
C ASP A 87 -24.31 -13.79 -6.77
N ASP A 88 -24.30 -13.47 -5.47
CA ASP A 88 -24.62 -12.14 -4.96
C ASP A 88 -23.43 -11.18 -5.10
N ILE A 89 -23.72 -9.90 -5.34
CA ILE A 89 -22.73 -8.82 -5.41
C ILE A 89 -22.94 -7.85 -4.24
N TYR A 90 -21.87 -7.62 -3.48
CA TYR A 90 -21.84 -6.71 -2.34
C TYR A 90 -20.88 -5.54 -2.59
N VAL A 91 -21.12 -4.40 -1.94
CA VAL A 91 -20.28 -3.19 -2.00
C VAL A 91 -20.05 -2.64 -0.58
N SER A 92 -18.86 -2.10 -0.32
CA SER A 92 -18.41 -1.57 0.98
C SER A 92 -17.91 -0.13 0.89
#